data_AF-A0A1N7L2L1-F1
#
_entry.id   AF-A0A1N7L2L1-F1
#
_cell.length_a   1.000
_cell.length_b   1.000
_cell.length_c   1.000
_cell.angle_alpha   90.00
_cell.angle_beta   90.00
_cell.angle_gamma   90.00
#
_symmetry.space_group_name_H-M   'P 1'
#
loop_
_entity.id
_entity.type
_entity.pdbx_description
1 polymer ?
#
loop_
_entity_poly.entity_id
_entity_poly.type
_entity_poly.pdbx_seq_one_letter_code
_entity_poly.pdbx_strand_id
1 'polypeptide(L)'
;MKAWYLATLIGFFGLLSGCASAPGAQYNKELHVKQNNKSASQVVVYRYKQFAGSADITEIIDNGEAKGSIANGGFIVYETEPGIHKMHTNTLGIDQPVTIDMSANQTYYFRADFRPSWIGFWRLSAIHSQQAASELPQTRAMSNPE
;
A
#
# COMPACT_ATOMS: atom_id res chain seq x y z
N MET A 1 -30.82 15.33 55.83
CA MET A 1 -31.28 14.64 54.61
C MET A 1 -30.67 15.34 53.40
N LYS A 2 -29.71 14.65 52.76
CA LYS A 2 -29.31 14.64 51.34
C LYS A 2 -29.57 15.90 50.48
N ALA A 3 -28.51 16.64 50.19
CA ALA A 3 -28.38 17.42 48.94
C ALA A 3 -26.90 17.79 48.68
N TRP A 4 -26.06 16.79 48.43
CA TRP A 4 -24.63 16.97 48.15
C TRP A 4 -24.18 16.03 47.01
N TYR A 5 -24.93 15.99 45.91
CA TYR A 5 -24.62 15.13 44.76
C TYR A 5 -25.11 15.74 43.43
N LEU A 6 -24.85 17.02 43.18
CA LEU A 6 -25.28 17.66 41.92
C LEU A 6 -24.22 18.51 41.21
N ALA A 7 -22.93 18.27 41.48
CA ALA A 7 -21.85 19.06 40.88
C ALA A 7 -20.68 18.21 40.33
N THR A 8 -20.91 16.92 40.06
CA THR A 8 -19.84 16.00 39.64
C THR A 8 -20.27 15.13 38.46
N LEU A 9 -20.89 15.71 37.44
CA LEU A 9 -21.29 14.95 36.24
C LEU A 9 -21.02 15.65 34.90
N ILE A 10 -20.22 16.73 34.88
CA ILE A 10 -19.87 17.48 33.66
C ILE A 10 -18.35 17.68 33.62
N GLY A 11 -17.58 16.59 33.55
CA GLY A 11 -16.11 16.68 33.56
C GLY A 11 -15.38 15.47 33.01
N PHE A 12 -16.06 14.57 32.28
CA PHE A 12 -15.44 13.31 31.83
C PHE A 12 -15.72 12.95 30.35
N PHE A 13 -16.17 13.91 29.53
CA PHE A 13 -16.54 13.63 28.13
C PHE A 13 -15.70 14.40 27.08
N GLY A 14 -14.60 15.03 27.48
CA GLY A 14 -13.83 15.94 26.61
C GLY A 14 -12.47 15.46 26.11
N LEU A 15 -11.98 14.28 26.48
CA LEU A 15 -10.59 13.86 26.21
C LEU A 15 -10.44 12.71 25.21
N LEU A 16 -11.49 12.35 24.48
CA LEU A 16 -11.43 11.36 23.40
C LEU A 16 -11.42 12.02 22.01
N SER A 17 -10.85 13.22 21.87
CA SER A 17 -10.38 13.71 20.56
C SER A 17 -9.13 12.91 20.18
N GLY A 18 -9.33 11.61 19.90
CA GLY A 18 -8.30 10.74 19.38
C GLY A 18 -7.74 11.39 18.13
N CYS A 19 -6.42 11.57 18.10
CA CYS A 19 -5.69 11.84 16.88
C CYS A 19 -6.00 10.67 15.94
N ALA A 20 -6.96 10.85 15.05
CA ALA A 20 -7.14 10.00 13.88
C ALA A 20 -5.91 10.26 13.00
N SER A 21 -4.79 9.62 13.33
CA SER A 21 -3.58 9.67 12.51
C SER A 21 -3.95 9.14 11.14
N ALA A 22 -3.94 10.07 10.20
CA ALA A 22 -4.35 9.89 8.84
C ALA A 22 -3.46 8.85 8.11
N PRO A 23 -4.00 8.20 7.08
CA PRO A 23 -3.25 7.33 6.17
C PRO A 23 -2.00 8.04 5.63
N GLY A 24 -0.91 7.31 5.39
CA GLY A 24 0.45 7.82 5.15
C GLY A 24 0.63 8.88 4.07
N ALA A 25 1.88 9.32 3.87
CA ALA A 25 2.20 10.42 2.95
C ALA A 25 1.67 10.15 1.53
N GLN A 26 1.12 11.18 0.89
CA GLN A 26 0.69 11.08 -0.50
C GLN A 26 1.90 10.80 -1.39
N TYR A 27 1.71 9.99 -2.44
CA TYR A 27 2.82 9.68 -3.33
C TYR A 27 3.39 10.94 -3.96
N ASN A 28 4.72 11.02 -3.91
CA ASN A 28 5.52 12.02 -4.59
C ASN A 28 6.77 11.30 -5.12
N LYS A 29 7.05 11.44 -6.42
CA LYS A 29 8.15 10.69 -7.06
C LYS A 29 9.49 11.09 -6.48
N GLU A 30 9.75 12.38 -6.28
CA GLU A 30 11.03 12.90 -5.80
C GLU A 30 11.35 12.47 -4.37
N LEU A 31 10.32 12.27 -3.54
CA LEU A 31 10.44 11.85 -2.15
C LEU A 31 10.56 10.33 -2.01
N HIS A 32 9.78 9.57 -2.78
CA HIS A 32 9.65 8.13 -2.58
C HIS A 32 10.47 7.29 -3.56
N VAL A 33 10.76 7.82 -4.75
CA VAL A 33 11.60 7.16 -5.77
C VAL A 33 12.98 7.79 -5.73
N LYS A 34 13.73 7.43 -4.68
CA LYS A 34 15.16 7.73 -4.57
C LYS A 34 15.90 6.40 -4.65
N GLN A 35 16.69 6.22 -5.71
CA GLN A 35 17.62 5.10 -5.78
C GLN A 35 18.79 5.41 -4.85
N ASN A 36 18.75 4.82 -3.66
CA ASN A 36 19.85 4.94 -2.70
C ASN A 36 21.01 4.03 -3.11
N ASN A 37 20.71 2.92 -3.79
CA ASN A 37 21.67 1.97 -4.32
C ASN A 37 21.59 1.88 -5.85
N LYS A 38 22.67 2.30 -6.54
CA LYS A 38 22.77 2.22 -8.01
C LYS A 38 22.83 0.78 -8.55
N SER A 39 23.13 -0.19 -7.70
CA SER A 39 23.16 -1.61 -8.06
C SER A 39 21.79 -2.26 -7.94
N ALA A 40 20.83 -1.62 -7.27
CA ALA A 40 19.49 -2.16 -7.06
C ALA A 40 18.50 -1.67 -8.11
N SER A 41 17.44 -2.45 -8.29
CA SER A 41 16.21 -2.03 -8.95
C SER A 41 15.25 -1.46 -7.91
N GLN A 42 14.46 -0.45 -8.27
CA GLN A 42 13.42 0.09 -7.40
C GLN A 42 12.05 -0.37 -7.89
N VAL A 43 11.20 -0.82 -6.98
CA VAL A 43 9.86 -1.32 -7.30
C VAL A 43 8.83 -0.46 -6.57
N VAL A 44 7.83 0.00 -7.30
CA VAL A 44 6.67 0.73 -6.78
C VAL A 44 5.43 -0.11 -7.06
N VAL A 45 4.75 -0.54 -6.01
CA VAL A 45 3.48 -1.27 -6.13
C VAL A 45 2.37 -0.43 -5.54
N TYR A 46 1.28 -0.26 -6.28
CA TYR A 46 0.16 0.56 -5.86
C TYR A 46 -1.19 -0.08 -6.16
N ARG A 47 -2.22 0.40 -5.46
CA ARG A 47 -3.61 0.07 -5.74
C ARG A 47 -4.43 1.35 -5.84
N TYR A 48 -5.25 1.45 -6.88
CA TYR A 48 -6.17 2.58 -7.01
C TYR A 48 -7.11 2.71 -5.83
N LYS A 49 -7.53 3.95 -5.55
CA LYS A 49 -8.63 4.22 -4.65
C LYS A 49 -9.96 4.08 -5.39
N GLN A 50 -10.56 2.90 -5.35
CA GLN A 50 -11.83 2.59 -6.03
C GLN A 50 -13.00 2.37 -5.05
N PHE A 51 -12.70 2.13 -3.78
CA PHE A 51 -13.69 1.82 -2.76
C PHE A 51 -13.79 2.93 -1.70
N ALA A 52 -14.95 3.08 -1.07
CA ALA A 52 -15.14 4.01 0.04
C ALA A 52 -14.43 3.55 1.34
N GLY A 53 -14.22 2.24 1.49
CA GLY A 53 -13.41 1.62 2.56
C GLY A 53 -12.14 0.94 2.02
N SER A 54 -11.52 0.06 2.80
CA SER A 54 -10.33 -0.71 2.36
C SER A 54 -10.69 -1.80 1.33
N ALA A 55 -11.92 -2.32 1.39
CA ALA A 55 -12.45 -3.49 0.67
C ALA A 55 -11.71 -4.80 0.96
N ASP A 56 -10.40 -4.83 0.72
CA ASP A 56 -9.50 -5.96 1.03
C ASP A 56 -8.05 -5.45 1.16
N ILE A 57 -7.13 -6.23 1.73
CA ILE A 57 -5.70 -5.94 1.81
C ILE A 57 -4.95 -7.19 1.36
N THR A 58 -3.95 -7.04 0.50
CA THR A 58 -3.09 -8.17 0.09
C THR A 58 -1.63 -7.87 0.32
N GLU A 59 -0.87 -8.89 0.65
CA GLU A 59 0.59 -8.83 0.67
C GLU A 59 1.14 -9.00 -0.75
N ILE A 60 2.24 -8.29 -1.03
CA ILE A 60 3.01 -8.42 -2.27
C ILE A 60 4.17 -9.36 -2.01
N ILE A 61 4.24 -10.40 -2.82
CA ILE A 61 5.31 -11.40 -2.79
C ILE A 61 6.21 -11.19 -4.00
N ASP A 62 7.52 -11.14 -3.78
CA ASP A 62 8.55 -11.06 -4.81
C ASP A 62 9.60 -12.13 -4.56
N ASN A 63 9.72 -13.08 -5.50
CA ASN A 63 10.62 -14.25 -5.38
C ASN A 63 10.41 -15.06 -4.08
N GLY A 64 9.17 -15.11 -3.59
CA GLY A 64 8.80 -15.85 -2.38
C GLY A 64 8.97 -15.05 -1.08
N GLU A 65 9.45 -13.82 -1.14
CA GLU A 65 9.58 -12.94 0.02
C GLU A 65 8.46 -11.91 0.08
N ALA A 66 7.90 -11.71 1.28
CA ALA A 66 6.94 -10.65 1.54
C ALA A 66 7.63 -9.27 1.51
N LYS A 67 7.11 -8.35 0.71
CA LYS A 67 7.66 -6.99 0.57
C LYS A 67 6.80 -5.91 1.22
N GLY A 68 5.56 -6.24 1.56
CA GLY A 68 4.63 -5.33 2.23
C GLY A 68 3.19 -5.56 1.82
N SER A 69 2.27 -4.88 2.52
CA SER A 69 0.83 -4.99 2.27
C SER A 69 0.29 -3.78 1.52
N ILE A 70 -0.64 -4.03 0.60
CA ILE A 70 -1.30 -3.01 -0.21
C ILE A 70 -2.80 -2.94 0.11
N ALA A 71 -3.26 -1.76 0.50
CA ALA A 71 -4.69 -1.47 0.72
C ALA A 71 -5.24 -0.56 -0.40
N ASN A 72 -6.56 -0.38 -0.43
CA ASN A 72 -7.23 0.51 -1.38
C ASN A 72 -6.68 1.94 -1.29
N GLY A 73 -6.17 2.47 -2.42
CA GLY A 73 -5.49 3.77 -2.46
C GLY A 73 -4.10 3.78 -1.83
N GLY A 74 -3.49 2.62 -1.56
CA GLY A 74 -2.16 2.50 -0.99
C GLY A 74 -1.06 2.40 -2.04
N PHE A 75 0.18 2.68 -1.64
CA PHE A 75 1.41 2.29 -2.35
C PHE A 75 2.50 1.82 -1.38
N ILE A 76 3.39 0.96 -1.87
CA ILE A 76 4.66 0.60 -1.25
C ILE A 76 5.81 0.85 -2.24
N VAL A 77 6.99 1.13 -1.69
CA VAL A 77 8.24 1.25 -2.48
C VAL A 77 9.31 0.44 -1.79
N TYR A 78 10.04 -0.38 -2.54
CA TYR A 78 11.16 -1.14 -2.03
C TYR A 78 12.27 -1.26 -3.09
N GLU A 79 13.48 -1.56 -2.64
CA GLU A 79 14.62 -1.89 -3.50
C GLU A 79 14.78 -3.42 -3.57
N THR A 80 15.24 -3.93 -4.71
CA THR A 80 15.47 -5.36 -4.94
C THR A 80 16.68 -5.54 -5.86
N GLU A 81 17.29 -6.73 -5.82
CA GLU A 81 18.43 -7.03 -6.70
C GLU A 81 17.98 -7.05 -8.18
N PRO A 82 18.86 -6.80 -9.16
CA PRO A 82 18.55 -7.03 -10.56
C PRO A 82 18.40 -8.52 -10.89
N GLY A 83 17.61 -8.85 -11.91
CA GLY A 83 17.43 -10.21 -12.43
C GLY A 83 15.97 -10.56 -12.67
N ILE A 84 15.67 -11.86 -12.77
CA ILE A 84 14.30 -12.33 -13.00
C ILE A 84 13.53 -12.33 -11.68
N HIS A 85 12.44 -11.56 -11.65
CA HIS A 85 11.50 -11.49 -10.54
C HIS A 85 10.19 -12.15 -10.90
N LYS A 86 9.72 -13.06 -10.04
CA LYS A 86 8.37 -13.60 -10.07
C LYS A 86 7.57 -12.97 -8.94
N MET A 87 6.75 -11.99 -9.30
CA MET A 87 5.95 -11.20 -8.37
C MET A 87 4.49 -11.62 -8.40
N HIS A 88 3.84 -11.66 -7.25
CA HIS A 88 2.44 -12.08 -7.15
C HIS A 88 1.79 -11.57 -5.85
N THR A 89 0.50 -11.84 -5.66
CA THR A 89 -0.24 -11.40 -4.46
C THR A 89 -0.49 -12.58 -3.51
N ASN A 90 -0.44 -12.36 -2.21
CA ASN A 90 -0.82 -13.38 -1.23
C ASN A 90 -2.34 -13.42 -1.07
N THR A 91 -3.03 -14.11 -1.98
CA THR A 91 -4.49 -14.25 -1.93
C THR A 91 -4.92 -15.71 -1.85
N LEU A 92 -6.04 -15.96 -1.15
CA LEU A 92 -6.75 -17.24 -1.17
C LEU A 92 -7.50 -17.49 -2.50
N GLY A 93 -7.68 -16.44 -3.31
CA GLY A 93 -8.36 -16.49 -4.59
C GLY A 93 -7.46 -16.91 -5.75
N ILE A 94 -7.80 -16.45 -6.95
CA ILE A 94 -6.94 -16.63 -8.13
C ILE A 94 -5.92 -15.50 -8.16
N ASP A 95 -4.66 -15.88 -8.26
CA ASP A 95 -3.52 -14.99 -8.42
C ASP A 95 -2.84 -15.21 -9.77
N GLN A 96 -2.37 -14.13 -10.39
CA GLN A 96 -1.66 -14.18 -11.67
C GLN A 96 -0.25 -13.64 -11.47
N PRO A 97 0.77 -14.52 -11.35
CA PRO A 97 2.13 -14.08 -11.16
C PRO A 97 2.64 -13.33 -12.40
N VAL A 98 3.37 -12.25 -12.16
CA VAL A 98 4.09 -11.49 -13.18
C VAL A 98 5.55 -11.90 -13.12
N THR A 99 6.11 -12.28 -14.27
CA THR A 99 7.55 -12.52 -14.39
C THR A 99 8.17 -11.40 -15.21
N ILE A 100 9.22 -10.78 -14.69
CA ILE A 100 9.88 -9.63 -15.31
C ILE A 100 11.38 -9.67 -15.03
N ASP A 101 12.19 -9.31 -16.02
CA ASP A 101 13.62 -9.13 -15.86
C ASP A 101 13.90 -7.67 -15.47
N MET A 102 14.36 -7.47 -14.24
CA MET A 102 14.64 -6.17 -13.66
C MET A 102 16.11 -5.80 -13.81
N SER A 103 16.39 -4.64 -14.38
CA SER A 103 17.73 -4.10 -14.54
C SER A 103 18.10 -3.15 -13.39
N ALA A 104 19.37 -3.19 -12.99
CA ALA A 104 19.93 -2.25 -12.02
C ALA A 104 19.63 -0.81 -12.42
N ASN A 105 19.42 0.05 -11.42
CA ASN A 105 19.19 1.47 -11.62
C ASN A 105 17.95 1.77 -12.47
N GLN A 106 16.95 0.88 -12.51
CA GLN A 106 15.63 1.14 -13.10
C GLN A 106 14.53 1.16 -12.03
N THR A 107 13.43 1.84 -12.35
CA THR A 107 12.21 1.84 -11.52
C THR A 107 11.08 1.12 -12.26
N TYR A 108 10.52 0.10 -11.61
CA TYR A 108 9.41 -0.68 -12.12
C TYR A 108 8.13 -0.35 -11.35
N TYR A 109 7.01 -0.31 -12.07
CA TYR A 109 5.71 0.04 -11.51
C TYR A 109 4.74 -1.11 -11.68
N PHE A 110 4.04 -1.47 -10.61
CA PHE A 110 3.02 -2.51 -10.63
C PHE A 110 1.73 -2.00 -10.02
N ARG A 111 0.61 -2.40 -10.61
CA ARG A 111 -0.71 -2.14 -10.08
C ARG A 111 -1.36 -3.42 -9.60
N ALA A 112 -1.83 -3.41 -8.35
CA ALA A 112 -2.65 -4.45 -7.76
C ALA A 112 -4.12 -4.08 -7.92
N ASP A 113 -4.84 -4.82 -8.76
CA ASP A 113 -6.26 -4.64 -9.03
C ASP A 113 -7.05 -5.71 -8.26
N PHE A 114 -7.99 -5.27 -7.41
CA PHE A 114 -8.94 -6.15 -6.72
C PHE A 114 -10.27 -6.16 -7.47
N ARG A 115 -10.76 -7.34 -7.84
CA ARG A 115 -12.09 -7.53 -8.42
C ARG A 115 -12.97 -8.26 -7.40
N PRO A 116 -14.04 -7.60 -6.90
CA PRO A 116 -15.01 -8.25 -6.05
C PRO A 116 -15.59 -9.50 -6.73
N SER A 117 -15.52 -10.63 -6.04
CA SER A 117 -16.10 -11.92 -6.42
C SER A 117 -16.36 -12.71 -5.13
N TRP A 118 -17.07 -13.84 -5.20
CA TRP A 118 -17.38 -14.66 -4.02
C TRP A 118 -16.14 -15.05 -3.20
N ILE A 119 -15.00 -15.27 -3.88
CA ILE A 119 -13.71 -15.61 -3.27
C ILE A 119 -12.67 -14.48 -3.35
N GLY A 120 -13.02 -13.33 -3.92
CA GLY A 120 -12.06 -12.28 -4.26
C GLY A 120 -11.11 -12.66 -5.40
N PHE A 121 -10.67 -11.67 -6.17
CA PHE A 121 -9.70 -11.87 -7.24
C PHE A 121 -8.70 -10.74 -7.25
N TRP A 122 -7.43 -11.08 -7.15
CA TRP A 122 -6.34 -10.13 -7.22
C TRP A 122 -5.54 -10.32 -8.50
N ARG A 123 -5.14 -9.21 -9.09
CA ARG A 123 -4.25 -9.22 -10.25
C ARG A 123 -3.16 -8.19 -10.05
N LEU A 124 -1.91 -8.66 -10.15
CA LEU A 124 -0.77 -7.79 -10.29
C LEU A 124 -0.49 -7.57 -11.78
N SER A 125 -0.29 -6.32 -12.19
CA SER A 125 0.04 -5.97 -13.57
C SER A 125 1.25 -5.05 -13.59
N ALA A 126 2.24 -5.32 -14.44
CA ALA A 126 3.29 -4.37 -14.74
C ALA A 126 2.71 -3.19 -15.52
N ILE A 127 3.01 -1.97 -15.09
CA ILE A 127 2.47 -0.73 -15.65
C ILE A 127 3.61 0.15 -16.18
N HIS A 128 3.36 0.80 -17.32
CA HIS A 128 4.31 1.76 -17.87
C HIS A 128 4.42 3.00 -16.97
N SER A 129 5.64 3.56 -16.85
CA SER A 129 5.92 4.69 -15.96
C SER A 129 5.03 5.92 -16.20
N GLN A 130 4.70 6.22 -17.46
CA GLN A 130 3.81 7.33 -17.82
C GLN A 130 2.39 7.12 -17.27
N GLN A 131 1.89 5.88 -17.34
CA GLN A 131 0.59 5.55 -16.79
C GLN A 131 0.64 5.64 -15.27
N ALA A 132 1.64 5.02 -14.63
CA ALA A 132 1.83 5.09 -13.17
C ALA A 132 1.92 6.54 -12.67
N ALA A 133 2.57 7.45 -13.41
CA ALA A 133 2.69 8.86 -13.05
C ALA A 133 1.33 9.59 -12.98
N SER A 134 0.34 9.18 -13.78
CA SER A 134 -1.02 9.73 -13.72
C SER A 134 -1.85 9.17 -12.57
N GLU A 135 -1.48 7.99 -12.07
CA GLU A 135 -2.30 7.18 -11.14
C GLU A 135 -1.83 7.30 -9.69
N LEU A 136 -0.52 7.21 -9.48
CA LEU A 136 0.12 7.21 -8.17
C LEU A 136 -0.15 8.46 -7.33
N PRO A 137 -0.27 9.68 -7.87
CA PRO A 137 -0.55 10.86 -7.05
C PRO A 137 -1.81 10.75 -6.19
N GLN A 138 -2.74 9.85 -6.53
CA GLN A 138 -3.97 9.63 -5.75
C GLN A 138 -3.80 8.61 -4.60
N THR A 139 -2.60 8.08 -4.42
CA THR A 139 -2.29 7.01 -3.46
C THR A 139 -1.51 7.52 -2.26
N ARG A 140 -1.50 6.73 -1.18
CA ARG A 140 -0.84 7.04 0.09
C ARG A 140 0.08 5.91 0.53
N ALA A 141 1.18 6.27 1.17
CA ALA A 141 2.18 5.32 1.63
C ALA A 141 1.53 4.36 2.63
N MET A 142 1.75 3.07 2.42
CA MET A 142 1.45 2.04 3.40
C MET A 142 2.64 1.91 4.36
N SER A 143 2.37 1.73 5.64
CA SER A 143 3.41 1.36 6.60
C SER A 143 3.94 -0.03 6.21
N ASN A 144 5.26 -0.18 6.08
CA ASN A 144 5.86 -1.50 5.99
C ASN A 144 5.54 -2.29 7.28
N PRO A 145 5.31 -3.61 7.19
CA PRO A 145 5.34 -4.43 8.39
C PRO A 145 6.72 -4.29 9.05
N GLU A 146 6.74 -3.93 10.33
CA GLU A 146 7.93 -3.98 11.19
C GLU A 146 8.40 -5.42 11.41
#